data_AF-A0A357IYF2-F1
#
_entry.id   AF-A0A357IYF2-F1
#
_cell.length_a   1.000
_cell.length_b   1.000
_cell.length_c   1.000
_cell.angle_alpha   90.00
_cell.angle_beta   90.00
_cell.angle_gamma   90.00
#
_symmetry.space_group_name_H-M   'P 1'
#
loop_
_entity.id
_entity.type
_entity.pdbx_description
1 polymer ?
#
loop_
_entity_poly.entity_id
_entity_poly.type
_entity_poly.pdbx_seq_one_letter_code
_entity_poly.pdbx_strand_id
1 'polypeptide(L)'
;MTDTQFTVATIPFEPVRDILRTAMDQLFHVEVTGLESIPESGGAILVCNHTDNLDPMIQGLYSPRRIHFLGKEELFRPDDQILETLAQAPGWSHPVFSPVRLTVEGILRLYGLYHRSQMETWGGHPIRRAFKGDSAKDAVAYYQ
;
A
#
# COMPACT_ATOMS: atom_id res chain seq x y z
N MET A 1 0.42 -9.70 -21.86
CA MET A 1 0.45 -10.70 -20.78
C MET A 1 -0.84 -10.52 -20.01
N THR A 2 -1.71 -11.53 -19.99
CA THR A 2 -2.95 -11.49 -19.23
C THR A 2 -2.60 -11.44 -17.74
N ASP A 3 -2.76 -10.27 -17.12
CA ASP A 3 -2.77 -10.13 -15.66
C ASP A 3 -3.98 -10.92 -15.15
N THR A 4 -3.75 -12.20 -14.81
CA THR A 4 -4.67 -12.92 -13.96
C THR A 4 -4.61 -12.22 -12.60
N GLN A 5 -5.50 -11.26 -12.38
CA GLN A 5 -5.73 -10.70 -11.05
C GLN A 5 -6.22 -11.85 -10.16
N PHE A 6 -5.30 -12.45 -9.41
CA PHE A 6 -5.65 -13.33 -8.32
C PHE A 6 -6.26 -12.47 -7.22
N THR A 7 -7.59 -12.41 -7.20
CA THR A 7 -8.32 -11.69 -6.15
C THR A 7 -8.30 -12.53 -4.89
N VAL A 8 -7.43 -12.18 -3.95
CA VAL A 8 -7.47 -12.72 -2.59
C VAL A 8 -8.61 -12.02 -1.84
N ALA A 9 -9.29 -12.72 -0.94
CA ALA A 9 -10.28 -12.08 -0.07
C ALA A 9 -9.60 -11.01 0.80
N THR A 10 -10.06 -9.77 0.70
CA THR A 10 -9.53 -8.62 1.45
C THR A 10 -10.53 -8.12 2.46
N ILE A 11 -10.03 -7.35 3.43
CA ILE A 11 -10.83 -6.73 4.48
C ILE A 11 -11.45 -5.44 3.92
N PRO A 12 -12.77 -5.21 4.06
CA PRO A 12 -13.40 -3.95 3.68
C PRO A 12 -12.80 -2.76 4.43
N PHE A 13 -12.72 -1.60 3.77
CA PHE A 13 -12.07 -0.42 4.35
C PHE A 13 -12.93 0.26 5.41
N GLU A 14 -14.23 0.36 5.17
CA GLU A 14 -15.20 1.10 5.98
C GLU A 14 -15.23 0.67 7.46
N PRO A 15 -15.34 -0.63 7.82
CA PRO A 15 -15.31 -1.04 9.22
C PRO A 15 -13.95 -0.77 9.87
N VAL A 16 -12.85 -0.98 9.14
CA VAL A 16 -11.50 -0.70 9.66
C VAL A 16 -11.30 0.79 9.89
N ARG A 17 -11.77 1.63 8.97
CA ARG A 17 -11.74 3.08 9.10
C ARG A 17 -12.45 3.54 10.37
N ASP A 18 -13.66 3.06 10.63
CA ASP A 18 -14.44 3.50 11.78
C ASP A 18 -13.81 3.06 13.11
N ILE A 19 -13.24 1.85 13.16
CA ILE A 19 -12.48 1.35 14.32
C ILE A 19 -11.22 2.19 14.54
N LEU A 20 -10.41 2.38 13.50
CA LEU A 20 -9.15 3.13 13.60
C LEU A 20 -9.38 4.60 13.92
N ARG A 21 -10.38 5.24 13.31
CA ARG A 21 -10.76 6.63 13.63
C ARG A 21 -11.13 6.75 15.11
N THR A 22 -11.95 5.83 15.62
CA THR A 22 -12.32 5.81 17.04
C THR A 22 -11.08 5.65 17.94
N ALA A 23 -10.15 4.77 17.57
CA ALA A 23 -8.90 4.61 18.30
C ALA A 23 -8.02 5.88 18.24
N MET A 24 -7.95 6.55 17.09
CA MET A 24 -7.20 7.81 16.93
C MET A 24 -7.78 8.92 17.80
N ASP A 25 -9.10 9.09 17.81
CA ASP A 25 -9.78 10.11 18.63
C ASP A 25 -9.61 9.87 20.14
N GLN A 26 -9.37 8.61 20.55
CA GLN A 26 -9.13 8.25 21.95
C GLN A 26 -7.66 8.38 22.37
N LEU A 27 -6.73 8.10 21.45
CA LEU A 27 -5.29 8.08 21.74
C LEU A 27 -4.62 9.43 21.47
N PHE A 28 -5.21 10.25 20.60
CA PHE A 28 -4.64 11.52 20.14
C PHE A 28 -5.69 12.64 20.21
N HIS A 29 -5.20 13.88 20.26
CA HIS A 29 -6.05 15.07 20.17
C HIS A 29 -6.24 15.47 18.71
N VAL A 30 -7.11 14.75 18.00
CA VAL A 30 -7.36 15.00 16.57
C VAL A 30 -8.41 16.10 16.40
N GLU A 31 -8.01 17.21 15.76
CA GLU A 31 -8.92 18.28 15.34
C GLU A 31 -9.02 18.28 13.81
N VAL A 32 -10.25 18.22 13.30
CA VAL A 32 -10.53 18.21 11.86
C VAL A 32 -11.46 19.36 11.52
N THR A 33 -11.02 20.22 10.59
CA THR A 33 -11.77 21.39 10.12
C THR A 33 -11.72 21.46 8.59
N GLY A 34 -12.71 22.10 7.96
CA GLY A 34 -12.68 22.35 6.51
C GLY A 34 -13.11 21.18 5.63
N LEU A 35 -13.79 20.16 6.19
CA LEU A 35 -14.27 19.00 5.43
C LEU A 35 -15.27 19.39 4.33
N GLU A 36 -15.99 20.49 4.51
CA GLU A 36 -16.89 21.10 3.52
C GLU A 36 -16.17 21.57 2.25
N SER A 37 -14.84 21.73 2.30
CA SER A 37 -14.02 22.07 1.13
C SER A 37 -13.77 20.85 0.22
N ILE A 38 -14.05 19.63 0.70
CA ILE A 38 -13.90 18.40 -0.09
C ILE A 38 -15.15 18.24 -0.95
N PRO A 39 -15.03 18.23 -2.30
CA PRO A 39 -16.20 18.07 -3.16
C PRO A 39 -16.93 16.75 -2.90
N GLU A 40 -18.27 16.84 -2.81
CA GLU A 40 -19.14 15.67 -2.65
C GLU A 40 -19.08 14.73 -3.87
N SER A 41 -18.80 15.27 -5.05
CA SER A 41 -18.67 14.52 -6.31
C SER A 41 -17.60 15.11 -7.22
N GLY A 42 -17.16 14.32 -8.19
CA GLY A 42 -16.09 14.69 -9.13
C GLY A 42 -14.68 14.40 -8.62
N GLY A 43 -13.68 14.79 -9.43
CA GLY A 43 -12.27 14.62 -9.11
C GLY A 43 -11.75 15.74 -8.21
N ALA A 44 -10.93 15.40 -7.22
CA ALA A 44 -10.14 16.36 -6.45
C ALA A 44 -8.79 15.73 -6.11
N ILE A 45 -7.76 16.56 -5.96
CA ILE A 45 -6.45 16.15 -5.46
C ILE A 45 -6.33 16.68 -4.04
N LEU A 46 -6.23 15.79 -3.07
CA LEU A 46 -5.90 16.16 -1.70
C LEU A 46 -4.38 16.29 -1.60
N VAL A 47 -3.91 17.47 -1.20
CA VAL A 47 -2.49 17.76 -1.01
C VAL A 47 -2.27 18.08 0.46
N CYS A 48 -1.30 17.41 1.07
CA CYS A 48 -0.89 17.66 2.45
C CYS A 48 0.62 17.95 2.51
N ASN A 49 1.04 18.58 3.60
CA ASN A 49 2.42 18.47 4.06
C ASN A 49 2.72 17.01 4.40
N HIS A 50 3.97 16.58 4.21
CA HIS A 50 4.42 15.24 4.62
C HIS A 50 5.40 15.36 5.79
N THR A 51 4.86 15.23 7.00
CA THR A 51 5.60 15.36 8.27
C THR A 51 5.84 14.01 8.93
N ASP A 52 4.93 13.04 8.76
CA ASP A 52 5.02 11.73 9.40
C ASP A 52 4.44 10.62 8.49
N ASN A 53 4.78 9.36 8.78
CA ASN A 53 4.20 8.21 8.09
C ASN A 53 2.70 8.04 8.39
N LEU A 54 2.16 8.69 9.43
CA LEU A 54 0.73 8.69 9.75
C LEU A 54 -0.11 9.61 8.84
N ASP A 55 0.51 10.53 8.09
CA ASP A 55 -0.20 11.48 7.22
C ASP A 55 -1.24 10.82 6.27
N PRO A 56 -0.91 9.75 5.51
CA PRO A 56 -1.90 9.08 4.66
C PRO A 56 -3.01 8.39 5.45
N MET A 57 -2.72 7.93 6.67
CA MET A 57 -3.71 7.30 7.53
C MET A 57 -4.74 8.34 7.99
N ILE A 58 -4.30 9.49 8.51
CA ILE A 58 -5.20 10.57 8.95
C ILE A 58 -6.09 11.03 7.78
N GLN A 59 -5.51 11.24 6.60
CA GLN A 59 -6.29 11.60 5.41
C GLN A 59 -7.37 10.56 5.09
N GLY A 60 -7.02 9.27 5.08
CA GLY A 60 -7.97 8.19 4.79
C GLY A 60 -9.06 8.01 5.85
N LEU A 61 -8.74 8.27 7.13
CA LEU A 61 -9.68 8.09 8.23
C LEU A 61 -10.73 9.19 8.35
N TYR A 62 -10.34 10.45 8.09
CA TYR A 62 -11.19 11.62 8.34
C TYR A 62 -11.80 12.24 7.08
N SER A 63 -11.36 11.83 5.88
CA SER A 63 -12.01 12.26 4.65
C SER A 63 -13.44 11.72 4.55
N PRO A 64 -14.43 12.56 4.14
CA PRO A 64 -15.83 12.15 4.04
C PRO A 64 -16.07 11.13 2.93
N ARG A 65 -15.11 10.99 2.00
CA ARG A 65 -15.13 10.02 0.90
C ARG A 65 -13.79 9.30 0.78
N ARG A 66 -13.84 8.12 0.16
CA ARG A 66 -12.65 7.29 -0.06
C ARG A 66 -11.57 8.06 -0.83
N ILE A 67 -10.35 8.02 -0.32
CA ILE A 67 -9.17 8.59 -0.98
C ILE A 67 -8.48 7.47 -1.76
N HIS A 68 -8.12 7.79 -2.99
CA HIS A 68 -7.19 7.00 -3.79
C HIS A 68 -5.81 7.62 -3.67
N PHE A 69 -4.81 6.84 -3.26
CA PHE A 69 -3.46 7.36 -3.00
C PHE A 69 -2.43 6.69 -3.89
N LEU A 70 -1.44 7.47 -4.30
CA LEU A 70 -0.30 6.98 -5.06
C LEU A 70 0.80 6.56 -4.08
N GLY A 71 1.06 5.25 -4.00
CA GLY A 71 2.12 4.71 -3.17
C GLY A 71 3.29 4.20 -4.03
N LYS A 72 4.49 4.21 -3.47
CA LYS A 72 5.64 3.53 -4.06
C LYS A 72 5.33 2.04 -4.31
N GLU A 73 5.68 1.50 -5.47
CA GLU A 73 5.55 0.06 -5.81
C GLU A 73 6.10 -0.85 -4.71
N GLU A 74 7.23 -0.47 -4.10
CA GLU A 74 7.89 -1.26 -3.07
C GLU A 74 7.06 -1.37 -1.77
N LEU A 75 6.14 -0.43 -1.51
CA LEU A 75 5.23 -0.50 -0.35
C LEU A 75 4.15 -1.57 -0.52
N PHE A 76 3.88 -2.01 -1.75
CA PHE A 76 2.90 -3.05 -2.05
C PHE A 76 3.53 -4.44 -2.07
N ARG A 77 4.86 -4.52 -2.00
CA ARG A 77 5.64 -5.78 -2.00
C ARG A 77 6.61 -5.84 -0.81
N PRO A 78 6.09 -5.85 0.43
CA PRO A 78 6.95 -5.96 1.61
C PRO A 78 7.69 -7.30 1.64
N ASP A 79 7.14 -8.34 1.01
CA ASP A 79 7.76 -9.66 0.90
C ASP A 79 9.08 -9.63 0.14
N ASP A 80 9.18 -8.87 -0.96
CA ASP A 80 10.43 -8.74 -1.71
C ASP A 80 11.57 -8.22 -0.82
N GLN A 81 11.33 -7.16 -0.05
CA GLN A 81 12.33 -6.61 0.89
C GLN A 81 12.70 -7.58 2.01
N ILE A 82 11.71 -8.29 2.56
CA ILE A 82 11.94 -9.29 3.63
C ILE A 82 12.76 -10.46 3.07
N LEU A 83 12.42 -10.95 1.88
CA LEU A 83 13.10 -12.06 1.23
C LEU A 83 14.55 -11.70 0.88
N GLU A 84 14.80 -10.49 0.37
CA GLU A 84 16.15 -9.99 0.12
C GLU A 84 16.98 -9.92 1.41
N THR A 85 16.35 -9.46 2.51
CA THR A 85 17.00 -9.40 3.82
C THR A 85 17.33 -10.80 4.35
N LEU A 86 16.41 -11.75 4.23
CA LEU A 86 16.63 -13.15 4.64
C LEU A 86 17.69 -13.84 3.77
N ALA A 87 17.72 -13.54 2.48
CA ALA A 87 18.73 -14.09 1.56
C ALA A 87 20.17 -13.71 1.96
N GLN A 88 20.34 -12.57 2.63
CA GLN A 88 21.62 -12.09 3.14
C GLN A 88 21.96 -12.64 4.54
N ALA A 89 21.03 -13.31 5.22
CA ALA A 89 21.23 -13.81 6.56
C ALA A 89 22.23 -15.00 6.58
N PRO A 90 23.18 -15.04 7.53
CA PRO A 90 24.14 -16.14 7.64
C PRO A 90 23.46 -17.50 7.76
N GLY A 91 23.88 -18.46 6.92
CA GLY A 91 23.37 -19.84 6.96
C GLY A 91 22.03 -20.06 6.24
N TRP A 92 21.31 -19.01 5.81
CA TRP A 92 20.04 -19.15 5.08
C TRP A 92 20.18 -19.95 3.78
N SER A 93 21.30 -19.78 3.07
CA SER A 93 21.59 -20.48 1.82
C SER A 93 22.06 -21.93 2.02
N HIS A 94 22.23 -22.42 3.25
CA HIS A 94 22.76 -23.76 3.49
C HIS A 94 21.75 -24.85 3.09
N PRO A 95 22.15 -25.90 2.32
CA PRO A 95 21.22 -26.89 1.76
C PRO A 95 20.33 -27.61 2.78
N VAL A 96 20.82 -27.80 4.01
CA VAL A 96 20.06 -28.45 5.10
C VAL A 96 18.75 -27.73 5.44
N PHE A 97 18.67 -26.42 5.16
CA PHE A 97 17.48 -25.61 5.43
C PHE A 97 16.55 -25.49 4.20
N SER A 98 16.81 -26.21 3.10
CA SER A 98 16.04 -26.06 1.86
C SER A 98 14.52 -26.27 2.02
N PRO A 99 14.02 -27.27 2.78
CA PRO A 99 12.58 -27.42 2.99
C PRO A 99 11.98 -26.25 3.77
N VAL A 100 12.68 -25.79 4.82
CA VAL A 100 12.27 -24.64 5.65
C VAL A 100 12.24 -23.38 4.82
N ARG A 101 13.28 -23.15 4.00
CA ARG A 101 13.37 -22.00 3.10
C ARG A 101 12.18 -21.97 2.13
N LEU A 102 11.87 -23.09 1.47
CA LEU A 102 10.73 -23.17 0.55
C LEU A 102 9.42 -22.80 1.24
N THR A 103 9.18 -23.30 2.45
CA THR A 103 7.98 -22.98 3.23
C THR A 103 7.92 -21.50 3.59
N VAL A 104 9.02 -20.92 4.09
CA VAL A 104 9.09 -19.50 4.46
C VAL A 104 8.89 -18.60 3.24
N GLU A 105 9.56 -18.89 2.13
CA GLU A 105 9.40 -18.14 0.88
C GLU A 105 7.95 -18.21 0.38
N GLY A 106 7.33 -19.39 0.44
CA GLY A 106 5.92 -19.56 0.08
C GLY A 106 4.98 -18.71 0.93
N ILE A 107 5.17 -18.71 2.26
CA ILE A 107 4.37 -17.90 3.19
C ILE A 107 4.56 -16.40 2.92
N LEU A 108 5.80 -15.94 2.74
CA LEU A 108 6.09 -14.53 2.49
C LEU A 108 5.49 -14.06 1.17
N ARG A 109 5.57 -14.86 0.11
CA ARG A 109 4.94 -14.53 -1.18
C ARG A 109 3.41 -14.47 -1.09
N LEU A 110 2.79 -15.38 -0.33
CA LEU A 110 1.34 -15.31 -0.06
C LEU A 110 0.97 -14.05 0.72
N TYR A 111 1.78 -13.69 1.72
CA TYR A 111 1.62 -12.43 2.45
C TYR A 111 1.77 -11.21 1.54
N GLY A 112 2.78 -11.18 0.66
CA GLY A 112 2.97 -10.12 -0.32
C GLY A 112 1.79 -9.95 -1.26
N LEU A 113 1.25 -11.07 -1.77
CA LEU A 113 0.03 -11.06 -2.60
C LEU A 113 -1.17 -10.50 -1.84
N TYR A 114 -1.41 -10.96 -0.61
CA TYR A 114 -2.48 -10.46 0.23
C TYR A 114 -2.31 -8.98 0.55
N HIS A 115 -1.11 -8.55 0.96
CA HIS A 115 -0.79 -7.16 1.29
C HIS A 115 -1.02 -6.23 0.11
N ARG A 116 -0.53 -6.58 -1.07
CA ARG A 116 -0.82 -5.84 -2.31
C ARG A 116 -2.32 -5.71 -2.54
N SER A 117 -3.03 -6.83 -2.53
CA SER A 117 -4.47 -6.86 -2.81
C SER A 117 -5.24 -6.02 -1.78
N GLN A 118 -4.83 -6.06 -0.52
CA GLN A 118 -5.41 -5.28 0.58
C GLN A 118 -5.20 -3.78 0.38
N MET A 119 -3.98 -3.36 0.05
CA MET A 119 -3.63 -1.97 -0.23
C MET A 119 -4.39 -1.42 -1.44
N GLU A 120 -4.45 -2.19 -2.53
CA GLU A 120 -5.21 -1.82 -3.73
C GLU A 120 -6.71 -1.74 -3.44
N THR A 121 -7.25 -2.73 -2.70
CA THR A 121 -8.64 -2.71 -2.23
C THR A 121 -8.91 -1.44 -1.44
N TRP A 122 -7.96 -0.98 -0.61
CA TRP A 122 -8.11 0.21 0.21
C TRP A 122 -7.98 1.54 -0.53
N GLY A 123 -7.68 1.53 -1.83
CA GLY A 123 -7.54 2.72 -2.67
C GLY A 123 -6.08 3.05 -3.03
N GLY A 124 -5.14 2.19 -2.66
CA GLY A 124 -3.74 2.33 -3.02
C GLY A 124 -3.49 2.03 -4.49
N HIS A 125 -2.73 2.89 -5.15
CA HIS A 125 -2.25 2.66 -6.50
C HIS A 125 -0.72 2.63 -6.49
N PRO A 126 -0.11 1.48 -6.84
CA PRO A 126 1.34 1.36 -6.84
C PRO A 126 1.94 2.12 -8.03
N ILE A 127 2.99 2.90 -7.75
CA ILE A 127 3.71 3.72 -8.72
C ILE A 127 5.21 3.44 -8.60
N ARG A 128 5.84 3.17 -9.75
CA ARG A 128 7.29 3.12 -9.92
C ARG A 128 7.82 4.54 -9.95
N ARG A 129 8.61 4.91 -8.94
CA ARG A 129 9.22 6.25 -8.88
C ARG A 129 10.17 6.46 -10.06
N ALA A 130 10.11 7.65 -10.65
CA ALA A 130 10.99 8.07 -11.73
C ALA A 130 11.04 7.08 -12.90
N PHE A 131 9.90 6.47 -13.26
CA PHE A 131 9.84 5.62 -14.44
C PHE A 131 10.13 6.46 -15.69
N LYS A 132 11.24 6.14 -16.38
CA LYS A 132 11.69 6.85 -17.59
C LYS A 132 11.45 6.06 -18.88
N GLY A 133 11.13 4.76 -18.78
CA GLY A 133 11.07 3.85 -19.93
C GLY A 133 12.34 3.89 -20.79
N ASP A 134 12.25 3.38 -22.03
CA ASP A 134 13.31 3.50 -23.03
C ASP A 134 13.19 4.84 -23.82
N SER A 135 12.00 5.43 -23.82
CA SER A 135 11.70 6.70 -24.46
C SER A 135 10.76 7.57 -23.63
N ALA A 136 10.70 8.87 -23.94
CA ALA A 136 9.73 9.79 -23.34
C ALA A 136 8.27 9.34 -23.58
N LYS A 137 7.99 8.63 -24.68
CA LYS A 137 6.66 8.08 -24.96
C LYS A 137 6.31 6.96 -23.99
N ASP A 138 7.29 6.12 -23.63
CA ASP A 138 7.08 5.03 -22.67
C ASP A 138 6.85 5.59 -21.26
N ALA A 139 7.59 6.64 -20.89
CA ALA A 139 7.37 7.34 -19.62
C ALA A 139 5.94 7.93 -19.53
N VAL A 140 5.45 8.56 -20.60
CA VAL A 140 4.08 9.09 -20.65
C VAL A 140 3.05 7.97 -20.60
N ALA A 141 3.25 6.91 -21.39
CA ALA A 141 2.32 5.77 -21.45
C ALA A 141 2.18 5.05 -20.10
N TYR A 142 3.20 5.12 -19.24
CA TYR A 142 3.13 4.54 -17.90
C TYR A 142 2.22 5.30 -16.93
N TYR A 143 2.10 6.62 -17.07
CA TYR A 143 1.27 7.47 -16.20
C TYR A 143 -0.13 7.74 -16.76
N GLN A 144 -0.45 7.19 -17.94
CA GLN A 144 -1.76 7.23 -18.58
C GLN A 144 -2.63 6.06 -18.11
#